data_AF-G8BXY1-F1
#
_entry.id   AF-G8BXY1-F1
#
_cell.length_a   1.000
_cell.length_b   1.000
_cell.length_c   1.000
_cell.angle_alpha   90.00
_cell.angle_beta   90.00
_cell.angle_gamma   90.00
#
_symmetry.space_group_name_H-M   'P 1'
#
loop_
_entity.id
_entity.type
_entity.pdbx_description
1 polymer ?
#
loop_
_entity_poly.entity_id
_entity_poly.type
_entity_poly.pdbx_seq_one_letter_code
_entity_poly.pdbx_strand_id
1 'polypeptide(L)'
;MIIPILQKTARVTSFVTVAGVTATSYYYYFVHDNGYYYKTSSWKKLDDKVQNLIDGKESIRYVGIGELVDRPVDIHVRSNSETFKDIWNAEVRRAVEWLYSVGK
;
A
#
# COMPACT_ATOMS: atom_id res chain seq x y z
N MET A 1 39.37 -16.26 10.55
CA MET A 1 39.08 -14.84 10.22
C MET A 1 37.98 -14.65 9.15
N ILE A 2 37.47 -15.71 8.50
CA ILE A 2 36.50 -15.61 7.38
C ILE A 2 35.04 -15.43 7.86
N ILE A 3 34.68 -16.07 8.98
CA ILE A 3 33.33 -16.04 9.58
C ILE A 3 32.82 -14.62 9.95
N PRO A 4 33.62 -13.73 10.58
CA PRO A 4 33.14 -12.38 10.94
C PRO A 4 32.91 -11.46 9.74
N ILE A 5 33.62 -11.69 8.63
CA ILE A 5 33.43 -10.93 7.38
C ILE A 5 32.09 -11.33 6.78
N LEU A 6 31.81 -12.63 6.67
CA LEU A 6 30.55 -13.16 6.12
C LEU A 6 29.32 -12.64 6.89
N GLN A 7 29.37 -12.58 8.21
CA GLN A 7 28.30 -12.02 9.05
C GLN A 7 28.08 -10.52 8.81
N LYS A 8 29.16 -9.75 8.62
CA LYS A 8 29.06 -8.31 8.33
C LYS A 8 28.44 -8.08 6.94
N THR A 9 28.87 -8.84 5.93
CA THR A 9 28.31 -8.73 4.57
C THR A 9 26.83 -9.10 4.56
N ALA A 10 26.43 -10.20 5.23
CA ALA A 10 25.04 -10.61 5.30
C ALA A 10 24.13 -9.55 5.95
N ARG A 11 24.59 -8.91 7.04
CA ARG A 11 23.84 -7.84 7.71
C ARG A 11 23.68 -6.61 6.81
N VAL A 12 24.74 -6.19 6.13
CA VAL A 12 24.70 -5.05 5.21
C VAL A 12 23.75 -5.34 4.05
N THR A 13 23.84 -6.52 3.44
CA THR A 13 22.94 -6.92 2.36
C THR A 13 21.49 -6.93 2.84
N SER A 14 21.19 -7.51 4.01
CA SER A 14 19.81 -7.50 4.54
C SER A 14 19.28 -6.07 4.74
N PHE A 15 20.12 -5.17 5.24
CA PHE A 15 19.74 -3.77 5.46
C PHE A 15 19.47 -3.05 4.14
N VAL A 16 20.36 -3.22 3.16
CA VAL A 16 20.23 -2.60 1.83
C VAL A 16 18.98 -3.13 1.11
N THR A 17 18.69 -4.43 1.21
CA THR A 17 17.49 -5.00 0.60
C THR A 17 16.23 -4.42 1.23
N VAL A 18 16.15 -4.38 2.56
CA VAL A 18 14.98 -3.80 3.26
C VAL A 18 14.84 -2.32 2.93
N ALA A 19 15.92 -1.54 3.03
CA ALA A 19 15.91 -0.13 2.69
C ALA A 19 15.50 0.11 1.23
N GLY A 20 15.99 -0.72 0.30
CA GLY A 20 15.64 -0.66 -1.12
C GLY A 20 14.17 -0.95 -1.36
N VAL A 21 13.62 -1.99 -0.74
CA VAL A 21 12.19 -2.34 -0.84
C VAL A 21 11.33 -1.21 -0.27
N THR A 22 11.69 -0.67 0.90
CA THR A 22 10.96 0.44 1.51
C THR A 22 11.00 1.70 0.65
N ALA A 23 12.18 2.08 0.14
CA ALA A 23 12.34 3.26 -0.71
C ALA A 23 11.57 3.10 -2.03
N THR A 24 11.60 1.91 -2.62
CA THR A 24 10.86 1.60 -3.85
C THR A 24 9.36 1.65 -3.60
N SER A 25 8.87 1.05 -2.50
CA SER A 25 7.46 1.11 -2.12
C SER A 25 6.98 2.55 -1.93
N TYR A 26 7.79 3.38 -1.24
CA TYR A 26 7.50 4.81 -1.08
C TYR A 26 7.43 5.52 -2.44
N TYR A 27 8.39 5.29 -3.32
CA TYR A 27 8.44 5.91 -4.64
C TYR A 27 7.19 5.56 -5.47
N TYR A 28 6.80 4.29 -5.52
CA TYR A 28 5.61 3.86 -6.25
C TYR A 28 4.32 4.43 -5.67
N TYR A 29 4.26 4.63 -4.35
CA TYR A 29 3.06 5.14 -3.70
C TYR A 29 2.90 6.66 -3.85
N PHE A 30 3.98 7.43 -3.65
CA PHE A 30 3.93 8.90 -3.60
C PHE A 30 4.32 9.60 -4.91
N VAL A 31 5.22 9.02 -5.71
CA VAL A 31 5.85 9.70 -6.84
C VAL A 31 5.40 9.14 -8.18
N HIS A 32 5.40 7.81 -8.33
CA HIS A 32 4.98 7.15 -9.56
C HIS A 32 3.54 7.52 -9.94
N ASP A 33 3.27 7.59 -11.24
CA ASP A 33 1.98 8.02 -11.80
C ASP A 33 1.47 9.35 -11.21
N ASN A 34 2.37 10.32 -11.01
CA ASN A 34 2.08 11.62 -10.38
C ASN A 34 1.45 11.49 -8.98
N GLY A 35 1.82 10.43 -8.25
CA GLY A 35 1.28 10.11 -6.93
C GLY A 35 -0.20 9.70 -6.96
N TYR A 36 -0.66 9.07 -8.05
CA TYR A 36 -2.05 8.64 -8.21
C TYR A 36 -2.56 7.84 -7.02
N TYR A 37 -1.77 6.86 -6.54
CA TYR A 37 -2.15 6.03 -5.40
C TYR A 37 -2.25 6.82 -4.09
N TYR A 38 -1.31 7.73 -3.83
CA TYR A 38 -1.39 8.62 -2.68
C TYR A 38 -2.61 9.56 -2.76
N LYS A 39 -2.81 10.24 -3.89
CA LYS A 39 -3.93 11.18 -4.11
C LYS A 39 -5.30 10.49 -4.05
N THR A 40 -5.38 9.25 -4.52
CA THR A 40 -6.63 8.48 -4.57
C THR A 40 -6.91 7.74 -3.25
N SER A 41 -5.93 7.67 -2.35
CA SER A 41 -6.06 7.00 -1.06
C SER A 41 -7.18 7.61 -0.21
N SER A 42 -7.89 6.75 0.52
CA SER A 42 -8.98 7.18 1.40
C SER A 42 -8.51 8.17 2.47
N TRP A 43 -7.27 7.99 2.96
CA TRP A 43 -6.66 8.88 3.94
C TRP A 43 -6.38 10.28 3.38
N LYS A 44 -5.80 10.38 2.17
CA LYS A 44 -5.56 11.70 1.55
C LYS A 44 -6.87 12.41 1.23
N LYS A 45 -7.88 11.69 0.72
CA LYS A 45 -9.22 12.25 0.49
C LYS A 45 -9.87 12.76 1.76
N LEU A 46 -9.72 12.04 2.88
CA LEU A 46 -10.26 12.46 4.17
C LEU A 46 -9.54 13.72 4.68
N ASP A 47 -8.21 13.73 4.62
CA ASP A 47 -7.37 14.87 4.99
C ASP A 47 -7.72 16.12 4.17
N ASP A 48 -7.78 15.99 2.84
CA ASP A 48 -8.16 17.08 1.94
C ASP A 48 -9.59 17.56 2.23
N LYS A 49 -10.53 16.66 2.52
CA LYS A 49 -11.91 17.01 2.87
C LYS A 49 -11.97 17.78 4.19
N VAL A 50 -11.25 17.34 5.22
CA VAL A 50 -11.19 18.05 6.51
C VAL A 50 -10.57 19.43 6.31
N GLN A 51 -9.48 19.53 5.56
CA GLN A 51 -8.84 20.81 5.25
C GLN A 51 -9.78 21.74 4.49
N ASN A 52 -10.52 21.23 3.49
CA ASN A 52 -11.49 22.02 2.73
C ASN A 52 -12.68 22.49 3.58
N LEU A 53 -13.11 21.71 4.57
CA LEU A 53 -14.12 22.11 5.55
C LEU A 53 -13.61 23.25 6.45
N ILE A 54 -12.37 23.14 6.94
CA ILE A 54 -11.72 24.17 7.77
C ILE A 54 -11.54 25.47 6.97
N ASP A 55 -11.07 25.36 5.73
CA ASP A 55 -10.85 26.49 4.83
C ASP A 55 -12.16 27.10 4.31
N GLY A 56 -13.32 26.52 4.65
CA GLY A 56 -14.65 26.97 4.19
C GLY A 56 -14.90 26.78 2.69
N LYS A 57 -14.07 25.98 2.01
CA LYS A 57 -14.19 25.68 0.57
C LYS A 57 -15.23 24.60 0.28
N GLU A 58 -15.62 23.83 1.28
CA GLU A 58 -16.62 22.77 1.17
C GLU A 58 -17.67 22.94 2.28
N SER A 59 -18.96 22.84 1.93
CA SER A 59 -20.05 22.93 2.90
C SER A 59 -20.49 21.53 3.33
N ILE A 60 -20.68 21.30 4.63
CA ILE A 60 -21.24 20.04 5.12
C ILE A 60 -22.67 19.92 4.60
N ARG A 61 -22.90 18.99 3.67
CA ARG A 61 -24.24 18.65 3.22
C ARG A 61 -24.87 17.75 4.29
N TYR A 62 -25.84 18.29 5.03
CA TYR A 62 -26.64 17.52 5.97
C TYR A 62 -27.52 16.56 5.17
N VAL A 63 -27.16 15.28 5.20
CA VAL A 63 -27.95 14.20 4.58
C VAL A 63 -29.00 13.75 5.58
N GLY A 64 -30.27 13.81 5.21
CA GLY A 64 -31.34 13.28 6.05
C GLY A 64 -31.21 11.76 6.21
N ILE A 65 -31.57 11.21 7.37
CA ILE A 65 -31.48 9.77 7.66
C ILE A 65 -32.15 8.91 6.56
N GLY A 66 -33.21 9.42 5.92
CA GLY A 66 -33.91 8.75 4.82
C GLY A 66 -33.08 8.53 3.55
N GLU A 67 -32.09 9.37 3.24
CA GLU A 67 -31.24 9.23 2.04
C GLU A 67 -30.15 8.14 2.20
N LEU A 68 -29.83 7.76 3.44
CA LEU A 68 -28.84 6.72 3.76
C LEU A 68 -29.42 5.30 3.68
N VAL A 69 -30.74 5.15 3.83
CA VAL A 69 -31.43 3.85 3.88
C VAL A 69 -31.69 3.27 2.48
N ASP A 70 -31.81 4.13 1.46
CA ASP A 70 -32.22 3.75 0.10
C ASP A 70 -31.10 3.18 -0.79
N ARG A 71 -29.85 3.17 -0.30
CA ARG A 71 -28.73 2.59 -1.02
C ARG A 71 -28.09 1.51 -0.16
N PRO A 72 -28.62 0.28 -0.16
CA PRO A 72 -27.86 -0.86 0.33
C PRO A 72 -26.64 -1.02 -0.60
N VAL A 73 -25.54 -0.37 -0.21
CA VAL A 73 -24.25 -0.66 -0.81
C VAL A 73 -23.93 -2.07 -0.33
N ASP A 74 -23.94 -3.03 -1.24
CA ASP A 74 -23.50 -4.39 -0.94
C ASP A 74 -21.97 -4.33 -0.79
N ILE A 75 -21.53 -3.90 0.39
CA ILE A 75 -20.12 -3.85 0.73
C ILE A 75 -19.73 -5.28 1.04
N HIS A 76 -19.23 -6.00 0.04
CA HIS A 76 -18.50 -7.24 0.30
C HIS A 76 -17.25 -6.90 1.10
N VAL A 77 -17.37 -6.88 2.43
CA VAL A 77 -16.25 -6.71 3.35
C VAL A 77 -15.45 -8.00 3.28
N ARG A 78 -14.52 -8.06 2.33
CA ARG A 78 -13.55 -9.15 2.25
C ARG A 78 -12.61 -9.02 3.44
N SER A 79 -12.40 -10.12 4.15
CA SER A 79 -11.57 -10.06 5.35
C SER A 79 -10.12 -9.73 5.00
N ASN A 80 -9.44 -8.98 5.87
CA ASN A 80 -8.03 -8.62 5.67
C ASN A 80 -7.14 -9.88 5.51
N SER A 81 -7.55 -11.02 6.07
CA SER A 81 -6.83 -12.29 5.95
C SER A 81 -6.93 -12.92 4.56
N GLU A 82 -8.08 -12.79 3.87
CA GLU A 82 -8.23 -13.22 2.48
C GLU A 82 -7.40 -12.35 1.52
N THR A 83 -7.41 -11.04 1.74
CA THR A 83 -6.56 -10.10 0.98
C THR A 83 -5.07 -10.42 1.17
N PHE A 84 -4.66 -10.75 2.39
CA PHE A 84 -3.28 -11.13 2.69
C PHE A 84 -2.89 -12.47 2.03
N LYS A 85 -3.78 -13.45 1.99
CA LYS A 85 -3.56 -14.72 1.28
C LYS A 85 -3.32 -14.50 -0.21
N ASP A 86 -4.10 -13.63 -0.84
CA ASP A 86 -3.96 -13.30 -2.26
C ASP A 86 -2.59 -12.63 -2.55
N ILE A 87 -2.19 -11.69 -1.69
CA ILE A 87 -0.87 -11.03 -1.78
C ILE A 87 0.26 -12.05 -1.59
N TRP A 88 0.18 -12.88 -0.55
CA TRP A 88 1.19 -13.90 -0.27
C TRP A 88 1.35 -14.88 -1.43
N ASN A 89 0.24 -15.37 -1.99
CA ASN A 89 0.26 -16.28 -3.13
C ASN A 89 0.87 -15.63 -4.38
N ALA A 90 0.56 -14.36 -4.63
CA ALA A 90 1.14 -13.61 -5.74
C ALA A 90 2.66 -13.45 -5.58
N GLU A 91 3.12 -13.16 -4.36
CA GLU A 91 4.54 -12.95 -4.09
C GLU A 91 5.33 -14.25 -4.16
N VAL A 92 4.80 -15.35 -3.60
CA VAL A 92 5.40 -16.68 -3.72
C VAL A 92 5.52 -17.09 -5.20
N ARG A 93 4.48 -16.86 -6.00
CA ARG A 93 4.52 -17.20 -7.43
C ARG A 93 5.58 -16.40 -8.17
N ARG A 94 5.69 -15.09 -7.92
CA ARG A 94 6.73 -14.22 -8.50
C ARG A 94 8.12 -14.62 -8.06
N ALA A 95 8.30 -14.95 -6.78
CA ALA A 95 9.59 -15.40 -6.26
C ALA A 95 10.02 -16.73 -6.90
N VAL A 96 9.09 -17.67 -7.07
CA VAL A 96 9.34 -18.94 -7.77
C VAL A 96 9.67 -18.71 -9.24
N GLU A 97 8.89 -17.89 -9.96
CA GLU A 97 9.16 -17.52 -11.35
C GLU A 97 10.54 -16.87 -11.52
N TRP A 98 10.91 -15.95 -10.62
CA TRP A 98 12.24 -15.34 -10.60
C TRP A 98 13.34 -16.38 -10.36
N LEU A 99 13.16 -17.28 -9.40
CA LEU A 99 14.16 -18.29 -9.06
C LEU A 99 14.37 -19.28 -10.21
N TYR A 100 13.29 -19.65 -10.92
CA TYR A 100 13.37 -20.46 -12.14
C TYR A 100 13.91 -19.68 -13.35
N SER A 101 13.78 -18.35 -13.39
CA SER A 101 14.35 -17.52 -14.46
C SER A 101 15.87 -17.38 -14.38
N VAL A 102 16.46 -17.56 -13.21
CA VAL A 102 17.92 -17.56 -13.01
C VAL A 102 18.56 -18.90 -13.42
N GLY A 103 17.76 -19.97 -13.51
CA GLY A 103 18.20 -21.29 -13.95
C GLY A 103 18.06 -21.55 -15.47
N LYS A 104 17.60 -20.57 -16.24
CA LYS A 104 17.52 -20.60 -17.71
C LYS A 104 18.66 -19.78 -18.31
#